data_AF-A0A816CLP4-F1
#
_entry.id   AF-A0A816CLP4-F1
#
_cell.length_a   1.000
_cell.length_b   1.000
_cell.length_c   1.000
_cell.angle_alpha   90.00
_cell.angle_beta   90.00
_cell.angle_gamma   90.00
#
_symmetry.space_group_name_H-M   'P 1'
#
loop_
_entity.id
_entity.type
_entity.pdbx_description
1 polymer ?
#
loop_
_entity_poly.entity_id
_entity_poly.type
_entity_poly.pdbx_seq_one_letter_code
_entity_poly.pdbx_strand_id
1 'polypeptide(L)'
;MNHFLTSILRLNLIPSLPKNPLNYPIILIGAGAIVTLGHLPAYKIAGFPVKGIYDTDRQKALSVGSKWNIPKVYNTIDEACATASNENVIFDLAVPSNQIESIIKQISINSHALIQKPMGENLAQA
;
A
#
# COMPACT_ATOMS: atom_id res chain seq x y z
N MET A 1 18.10 -21.96 48.55
CA MET A 1 16.82 -21.27 48.27
C MET A 1 16.93 -20.67 46.87
N ASN A 2 16.83 -21.54 45.86
CA ASN A 2 15.68 -21.69 44.97
C ASN A 2 15.42 -20.48 44.06
N HIS A 3 15.78 -20.70 42.79
CA HIS A 3 15.05 -20.33 41.58
C HIS A 3 14.36 -18.98 41.55
N PHE A 4 14.85 -18.05 40.73
CA PHE A 4 14.03 -17.37 39.71
C PHE A 4 14.95 -16.81 38.61
N LEU A 5 15.28 -17.69 37.66
CA LEU A 5 15.63 -17.29 36.31
C LEU A 5 14.36 -16.76 35.65
N THR A 6 14.17 -15.45 35.55
CA THR A 6 13.17 -14.88 34.65
C THR A 6 13.89 -14.37 33.41
N SER A 7 14.11 -15.29 32.47
CA SER A 7 14.32 -14.91 31.07
C SER A 7 13.06 -14.18 30.62
N ILE A 8 13.13 -12.86 30.57
CA ILE A 8 12.09 -12.05 29.92
C ILE A 8 12.13 -12.47 28.44
N LEU A 9 11.10 -13.16 27.96
CA LEU A 9 10.92 -13.39 26.53
C LEU A 9 10.95 -12.03 25.84
N ARG A 10 12.07 -11.69 25.19
CA ARG A 10 12.13 -10.56 24.26
C ARG A 10 11.28 -10.94 23.06
N LEU A 11 10.03 -10.49 23.05
CA LEU A 11 9.23 -10.47 21.84
C LEU A 11 10.01 -9.68 20.79
N ASN A 12 10.35 -10.33 19.68
CA ASN A 12 10.92 -9.62 18.55
C ASN A 12 9.78 -8.84 17.87
N LEU A 13 9.59 -7.59 18.30
CA LEU A 13 8.56 -6.69 17.77
C LEU A 13 8.94 -6.10 16.40
N ILE A 14 10.11 -6.45 15.85
CA ILE A 14 10.53 -6.02 14.53
C ILE A 14 9.97 -7.03 13.52
N PRO A 15 9.01 -6.63 12.68
CA PRO A 15 8.51 -7.51 11.63
C PRO A 15 9.66 -7.86 10.67
N SER A 16 9.83 -9.15 10.37
CA SER A 16 10.74 -9.55 9.30
C SER A 16 10.14 -9.17 7.95
N LEU A 17 10.92 -8.50 7.10
CA LEU A 17 10.54 -8.28 5.71
C LEU A 17 10.50 -9.62 4.94
N PRO A 18 9.67 -9.72 3.89
CA PRO A 18 9.69 -10.87 3.01
C PRO A 18 11.08 -11.04 2.38
N LYS A 19 11.51 -12.29 2.21
CA LYS A 19 12.84 -12.61 1.62
C LYS A 19 13.01 -12.08 0.20
N ASN A 20 11.91 -11.96 -0.55
CA ASN A 20 11.91 -11.42 -1.91
C ASN A 20 10.78 -10.38 -2.09
N PRO A 21 11.05 -9.10 -1.79
CA PRO A 21 10.08 -8.01 -1.96
C PRO A 21 9.57 -7.84 -3.39
N LEU A 22 10.32 -8.29 -4.40
CA LEU A 22 9.92 -8.22 -5.81
C LEU A 22 8.66 -9.04 -6.13
N ASN A 23 8.35 -10.04 -5.29
CA ASN A 23 7.14 -10.86 -5.43
C ASN A 23 5.87 -10.13 -4.97
N TYR A 24 5.99 -8.93 -4.41
CA TYR A 24 4.89 -8.15 -3.85
C TYR A 24 4.83 -6.75 -4.46
N PRO A 25 4.51 -6.62 -5.76
CA PRO A 25 4.45 -5.33 -6.41
C PRO A 25 3.30 -4.48 -5.89
N ILE A 26 3.50 -3.16 -5.90
CA ILE A 26 2.58 -2.19 -5.31
C ILE A 26 1.85 -1.43 -6.41
N ILE A 27 0.53 -1.31 -6.26
CA ILE A 27 -0.30 -0.36 -7.00
C ILE A 27 -0.69 0.76 -6.03
N LEU A 28 -0.25 1.98 -6.35
CA LEU A 28 -0.59 3.17 -5.59
C LEU A 28 -1.94 3.72 -6.01
N ILE A 29 -2.84 3.91 -5.05
CA ILE A 29 -4.10 4.63 -5.22
C ILE A 29 -3.97 5.96 -4.47
N GLY A 30 -3.71 7.02 -5.23
CA GLY A 30 -3.32 8.35 -4.78
C GLY A 30 -1.89 8.73 -5.20
N ALA A 31 -1.70 10.00 -5.55
CA ALA A 31 -0.43 10.60 -5.95
C ALA A 31 -0.07 11.84 -5.10
N GLY A 32 -0.60 11.90 -3.87
CA GLY A 32 -0.45 13.02 -2.96
C GLY A 32 0.91 13.11 -2.25
N ALA A 33 1.00 14.06 -1.30
CA ALA A 33 2.22 14.32 -0.54
C ALA A 33 2.70 13.11 0.28
N ILE A 34 1.80 12.34 0.90
CA ILE A 34 2.18 11.17 1.70
C ILE A 34 2.85 10.09 0.85
N VAL A 35 2.38 9.90 -0.38
CA VAL A 35 2.94 8.96 -1.35
C VAL A 35 4.32 9.42 -1.79
N THR A 36 4.46 10.69 -2.16
CA THR A 36 5.71 11.24 -2.72
C THR A 36 6.81 11.48 -1.69
N LEU A 37 6.45 11.82 -0.45
CA LEU A 37 7.40 12.12 0.63
C LEU A 37 7.66 10.93 1.55
N GLY A 38 6.77 9.95 1.60
CA GLY A 38 6.85 8.81 2.52
C GLY A 38 6.90 7.47 1.81
N HIS A 39 5.79 7.08 1.17
CA HIS A 39 5.61 5.69 0.72
C HIS A 39 6.62 5.32 -0.39
N LEU A 40 6.72 6.13 -1.44
CA LEU A 40 7.65 5.90 -2.55
C LEU A 40 9.13 5.83 -2.10
N PRO A 41 9.65 6.77 -1.28
CA PRO A 41 10.97 6.62 -0.68
C PRO A 41 11.13 5.32 0.12
N ALA A 42 10.15 4.97 0.96
CA ALA A 42 10.21 3.79 1.81
C ALA A 42 10.23 2.49 0.98
N TYR A 43 9.37 2.36 -0.04
CA TYR A 43 9.35 1.21 -0.93
C TYR A 43 10.65 1.06 -1.70
N LYS A 44 11.24 2.16 -2.17
CA LYS A 44 12.55 2.15 -2.82
C LYS A 44 13.64 1.63 -1.89
N ILE A 45 13.67 2.08 -0.63
CA ILE A 45 14.65 1.62 0.37
C ILE A 45 14.43 0.13 0.69
N ALA A 46 13.19 -0.29 0.83
CA ALA A 46 12.83 -1.67 1.19
C ALA A 46 12.80 -2.65 0.00
N GLY A 47 13.02 -2.17 -1.23
CA GLY A 47 13.09 -2.99 -2.45
C GLY A 47 11.74 -3.46 -3.01
N PHE A 48 10.62 -2.85 -2.59
CA PHE A 48 9.30 -3.17 -3.13
C PHE A 48 9.05 -2.42 -4.45
N PRO A 49 8.75 -3.11 -5.56
CA PRO A 49 8.53 -2.46 -6.84
C PRO A 49 7.14 -1.83 -6.90
N VAL A 50 7.05 -0.58 -7.34
CA VAL A 50 5.77 0.07 -7.64
C VAL A 50 5.47 -0.15 -9.12
N LYS A 51 4.47 -0.97 -9.43
CA LYS A 51 4.12 -1.35 -10.82
C LYS A 51 3.14 -0.36 -11.47
N GLY A 52 2.37 0.37 -10.67
CA GLY A 52 1.44 1.34 -11.22
C GLY A 52 0.90 2.33 -10.19
N ILE A 53 0.29 3.40 -10.70
CA ILE A 53 -0.29 4.49 -9.91
C ILE A 53 -1.58 5.00 -10.55
N TYR A 54 -2.56 5.34 -9.71
CA TYR A 54 -3.79 6.02 -10.07
C TYR A 54 -4.00 7.23 -9.16
N ASP A 55 -4.57 8.31 -9.69
CA ASP A 55 -5.10 9.43 -8.92
C ASP A 55 -6.30 10.01 -9.70
N THR A 56 -7.28 10.56 -9.00
CA THR A 56 -8.43 11.23 -9.65
C THR A 56 -7.97 12.45 -10.46
N ASP A 57 -6.89 13.10 -10.04
CA ASP A 57 -6.14 14.05 -10.83
C ASP A 57 -5.03 13.33 -11.61
N ARG A 58 -5.36 12.98 -12.86
CA ARG A 58 -4.44 12.27 -13.77
C ARG A 58 -3.11 13.01 -13.97
N GLN A 59 -3.06 14.33 -13.91
CA GLN A 59 -1.81 15.07 -14.09
C GLN A 59 -0.84 14.83 -12.94
N LYS A 60 -1.35 14.69 -11.70
CA LYS A 60 -0.53 14.28 -10.55
C LYS A 60 0.02 12.87 -10.74
N ALA A 61 -0.83 11.92 -11.11
CA ALA A 61 -0.39 10.54 -11.34
C ALA A 61 0.67 10.45 -12.46
N LEU A 62 0.51 11.20 -13.55
CA LEU A 62 1.51 11.30 -14.62
C LEU A 62 2.83 11.91 -14.14
N SER A 63 2.76 13.03 -13.41
CA SER A 63 3.95 13.71 -12.88
C SER A 63 4.73 12.81 -11.90
N VAL A 64 4.02 12.19 -10.96
CA VAL A 64 4.63 11.25 -9.99
C VAL A 64 5.15 10.01 -10.70
N GLY A 65 4.37 9.44 -11.61
CA GLY A 65 4.78 8.26 -12.38
C GLY A 65 6.03 8.51 -13.20
N SER A 66 6.14 9.66 -13.87
CA SER A 66 7.35 10.06 -14.59
C SER A 66 8.54 10.24 -13.66
N LYS A 67 8.36 10.99 -12.56
CA LYS A 67 9.43 11.30 -11.58
C LYS A 67 10.01 10.04 -10.91
N TRP A 68 9.17 9.03 -10.69
CA TRP A 68 9.53 7.80 -9.98
C TRP A 68 9.67 6.59 -10.91
N ASN A 69 9.63 6.80 -12.22
CA ASN A 69 9.74 5.74 -13.24
C ASN A 69 8.73 4.60 -13.03
N ILE A 70 7.50 4.94 -12.62
CA ILE A 70 6.42 3.97 -12.41
C ILE A 70 5.90 3.53 -13.79
N PRO A 71 5.91 2.21 -14.11
CA PRO A 71 5.64 1.73 -15.48
C PRO A 71 4.24 2.04 -16.01
N LYS A 72 3.24 2.12 -15.12
CA LYS A 72 1.83 2.26 -15.51
C LYS A 72 1.13 3.38 -14.75
N VAL A 73 0.47 4.26 -15.49
CA VAL A 73 -0.47 5.25 -14.94
C VAL A 73 -1.88 4.88 -15.40
N TYR A 74 -2.71 4.43 -14.47
CA TYR A 74 -4.07 3.98 -14.77
C TYR A 74 -4.99 5.16 -15.11
N ASN A 75 -5.97 4.94 -15.99
CA ASN A 75 -6.94 5.97 -16.36
C ASN A 75 -8.12 6.03 -15.39
N THR A 76 -8.51 4.88 -14.85
CA THR A 76 -9.64 4.73 -13.93
C THR A 76 -9.26 3.85 -12.76
N ILE A 77 -10.01 3.98 -11.67
CA ILE A 77 -9.86 3.13 -10.49
C ILE A 77 -10.17 1.66 -10.82
N ASP A 78 -11.19 1.40 -11.65
CA ASP A 78 -11.56 0.05 -12.10
C ASP A 78 -10.38 -0.63 -12.82
N GLU A 79 -9.66 0.10 -13.68
CA GLU A 79 -8.49 -0.41 -14.39
C GLU A 79 -7.36 -0.79 -13.42
N ALA A 80 -7.17 0.01 -12.37
CA ALA A 80 -6.18 -0.28 -11.33
C ALA A 80 -6.56 -1.53 -10.53
N CYS A 81 -7.80 -1.60 -10.04
CA CYS A 81 -8.32 -2.71 -9.23
C CYS A 81 -8.37 -4.05 -9.99
N ALA A 82 -8.64 -4.03 -11.31
CA ALA A 82 -8.68 -5.24 -12.14
C ALA A 82 -7.30 -5.91 -12.35
N THR A 83 -6.19 -5.24 -11.99
CA THR A 83 -4.84 -5.76 -12.23
C THR A 83 -4.46 -6.92 -11.29
N ALA A 84 -5.13 -7.07 -10.14
CA ALA A 84 -4.71 -8.02 -9.10
C ALA A 84 -5.13 -9.47 -9.31
N SER A 85 -5.95 -9.80 -10.30
CA SER A 85 -6.54 -11.14 -10.44
C SER A 85 -5.54 -12.28 -10.62
N ASN A 86 -4.25 -12.02 -10.90
CA ASN A 86 -3.23 -13.03 -11.18
C ASN A 86 -1.88 -12.82 -10.48
N GLU A 87 -1.76 -11.85 -9.56
CA GLU A 87 -0.47 -11.48 -8.94
C GLU A 87 -0.64 -11.13 -7.45
N ASN A 88 0.39 -11.33 -6.62
CA ASN A 88 0.44 -10.94 -5.20
C ASN A 88 0.59 -9.41 -5.03
N VAL A 89 -0.31 -8.65 -5.65
CA VAL A 89 -0.27 -7.18 -5.63
C VAL A 89 -0.71 -6.66 -4.27
N ILE A 90 -0.01 -5.63 -3.80
CA ILE A 90 -0.44 -4.81 -2.67
C ILE A 90 -1.04 -3.52 -3.23
N PHE A 91 -2.30 -3.25 -2.90
CA PHE A 91 -2.91 -1.93 -3.12
C PHE A 91 -2.57 -1.04 -1.93
N ASP A 92 -1.90 0.08 -2.18
CA ASP A 92 -1.63 1.10 -1.16
C ASP A 92 -2.59 2.29 -1.37
N LEU A 93 -3.56 2.41 -0.45
CA LEU A 93 -4.66 3.37 -0.51
C LEU A 93 -4.28 4.61 0.30
N ALA A 94 -3.73 5.59 -0.41
CA ALA A 94 -3.34 6.89 0.12
C ALA A 94 -4.35 7.98 -0.30
N VAL A 95 -5.63 7.73 0.03
CA VAL A 95 -6.79 8.57 -0.31
C VAL A 95 -7.47 9.10 0.97
N PRO A 96 -8.36 10.11 0.87
CA PRO A 96 -9.23 10.49 1.98
C PRO A 96 -10.04 9.30 2.52
N SER A 97 -10.28 9.27 3.83
CA SER A 97 -10.88 8.11 4.51
C SER A 97 -12.27 7.74 4.00
N ASN A 98 -13.08 8.70 3.56
CA ASN A 98 -14.40 8.44 2.96
C ASN A 98 -14.36 7.74 1.60
N GLN A 99 -13.19 7.61 0.97
CA GLN A 99 -13.03 6.89 -0.30
C GLN A 99 -12.58 5.44 -0.11
N ILE A 100 -12.08 5.08 1.08
CA ILE A 100 -11.48 3.76 1.33
C ILE A 100 -12.50 2.64 1.10
N GLU A 101 -13.70 2.76 1.70
CA GLU A 101 -14.73 1.72 1.62
C GLU A 101 -15.15 1.43 0.16
N SER A 102 -15.36 2.47 -0.65
CA SER A 102 -15.80 2.31 -2.03
C SER A 102 -14.74 1.68 -2.92
N ILE A 103 -13.45 1.96 -2.66
CA ILE A 103 -12.32 1.37 -3.39
C ILE A 103 -12.10 -0.08 -2.97
N ILE A 104 -12.14 -0.40 -1.67
CA ILE A 104 -11.98 -1.78 -1.18
C ILE A 104 -13.02 -2.71 -1.81
N LYS A 105 -14.27 -2.25 -1.96
CA LYS A 105 -15.33 -3.03 -2.61
C LYS A 105 -15.06 -3.36 -4.09
N GLN A 106 -14.16 -2.63 -4.76
CA GLN A 106 -13.76 -2.87 -6.15
C GLN A 106 -12.54 -3.79 -6.27
N ILE A 107 -11.75 -3.93 -5.20
CA ILE A 107 -10.57 -4.78 -5.19
C ILE A 107 -11.00 -6.25 -5.17
N SER A 108 -10.37 -7.08 -6.00
CA SER A 108 -10.67 -8.50 -6.07
C SER A 108 -10.42 -9.20 -4.72
N ILE A 109 -11.29 -10.15 -4.38
CA ILE A 109 -11.13 -10.98 -3.17
C ILE A 109 -9.76 -11.68 -3.19
N ASN A 110 -9.16 -11.86 -2.01
CA ASN A 110 -7.80 -12.38 -1.81
C ASN A 110 -6.65 -11.45 -2.24
N SER A 111 -6.92 -10.17 -2.50
CA SER A 111 -5.87 -9.16 -2.67
C SER A 111 -5.35 -8.62 -1.33
N HIS A 112 -4.17 -8.01 -1.33
CA HIS A 112 -3.64 -7.28 -0.16
C HIS A 112 -3.94 -5.79 -0.29
N ALA A 113 -4.46 -5.17 0.78
CA ALA A 113 -4.67 -3.72 0.84
C ALA A 113 -3.99 -3.14 2.08
N LEU A 114 -3.15 -2.12 1.85
CA LEU A 114 -2.64 -1.22 2.87
C LEU A 114 -3.48 0.06 2.82
N ILE A 115 -4.03 0.47 3.96
CA ILE A 115 -4.86 1.67 4.05
C ILE A 115 -4.24 2.67 5.01
N GLN A 116 -4.36 3.96 4.70
CA GLN A 116 -3.99 5.01 5.62
C GLN A 116 -5.06 5.23 6.69
N LYS A 117 -4.63 5.55 7.91
CA LYS A 117 -5.54 6.00 8.96
C LYS A 117 -6.15 7.37 8.62
N PRO A 118 -7.39 7.65 9.06
CA PRO A 118 -8.32 6.71 9.70
C PRO A 118 -8.97 5.77 8.67
N MET A 119 -9.44 4.60 9.13
CA MET A 119 -10.04 3.57 8.28
C MET A 119 -11.35 4.03 7.60
N GLY A 120 -12.10 4.91 8.26
CA GLY A 120 -13.31 5.57 7.76
C GLY A 120 -13.54 6.88 8.52
N GLU A 121 -14.55 7.67 8.14
CA GLU A 121 -14.91 8.91 8.85
C GLU A 121 -15.68 8.66 10.15
N ASN A 122 -16.25 7.47 10.30
CA ASN A 122 -16.99 7.04 11.49
C ASN A 122 -16.86 5.53 11.69
N LEU A 123 -17.34 5.03 12.83
CA LEU A 123 -17.25 3.61 13.19
C LEU A 123 -18.04 2.68 12.24
N ALA A 124 -19.11 3.15 11.61
CA ALA A 124 -19.87 2.31 10.67
C ALA A 124 -19.12 2.08 9.35
N GLN A 125 -18.20 2.97 8.99
CA GLN A 125 -17.33 2.85 7.82
C GLN A 125 -16.01 2.10 8.09
N ALA A 126 -15.67 1.88 9.37
CA ALA A 126 -14.44 1.21 9.79
C ALA A 126 -14.71 -0.28 10.08
#